data_AF-A0A7X9HTQ6-F1
#
_entry.id   AF-A0A7X9HTQ6-F1
#
_cell.length_a   1.000
_cell.length_b   1.000
_cell.length_c   1.000
_cell.angle_alpha   90.00
_cell.angle_beta   90.00
_cell.angle_gamma   90.00
#
_symmetry.space_group_name_H-M   'P 1'
#
loop_
_entity.id
_entity.type
_entity.pdbx_description
1 polymer ?
#
loop_
_entity_poly.entity_id
_entity_poly.type
_entity_poly.pdbx_seq_one_letter_code
_entity_poly.pdbx_strand_id
1 'polypeptide(L)' 'MALAGLDTNLSAEETDFFTKEFSDLQGIDDVLKSKAALLIKLGIFQGRDSRLMAPGDVMTRGEAAATIFRMLKILTE' A
#
# COMPACT_ATOMS: atom_id res chain seq x y z
N MET A 1 -9.01 -13.54 4.07
CA MET A 1 -8.76 -13.47 5.52
C MET A 1 -8.68 -11.99 5.87
N ALA A 2 -9.47 -11.51 6.83
CA ALA A 2 -9.35 -10.13 7.29
C ALA A 2 -8.02 -9.93 8.04
N LEU A 3 -7.20 -8.98 7.58
CA LEU A 3 -5.99 -8.58 8.30
C LEU A 3 -6.42 -7.61 9.41
N ALA A 4 -6.34 -8.02 10.68
CA ALA A 4 -6.70 -7.16 11.82
C ALA A 4 -8.11 -6.52 11.71
N GLY A 5 -9.08 -7.22 11.13
CA GLY A 5 -10.45 -6.72 10.96
C GLY A 5 -10.67 -5.80 9.75
N LEU A 6 -9.61 -5.52 8.97
CA LEU A 6 -9.70 -4.74 7.74
C LEU A 6 -10.27 -5.59 6.60
N ASP A 7 -11.13 -4.98 5.77
CA ASP A 7 -11.56 -5.59 4.52
C ASP A 7 -10.38 -5.64 3.55
N THR A 8 -9.95 -6.85 3.24
CA THR A 8 -8.83 -7.13 2.33
C THR A 8 -9.32 -7.53 0.94
N ASN A 9 -10.62 -7.43 0.67
CA ASN A 9 -11.17 -7.77 -0.64
C ASN A 9 -10.90 -6.60 -1.60
N LEU A 10 -10.23 -6.92 -2.70
CA LEU A 10 -9.88 -5.95 -3.73
C LEU A 10 -10.15 -6.59 -5.10
N SER A 11 -10.94 -5.93 -5.94
CA SER A 11 -11.13 -6.36 -7.31
C SER A 11 -9.90 -6.03 -8.18
N ALA A 12 -9.78 -6.65 -9.35
CA ALA A 12 -8.73 -6.31 -10.32
C ALA A 12 -8.81 -4.83 -10.75
N GLU A 13 -10.04 -4.32 -10.95
CA GLU A 13 -10.27 -2.92 -11.33
C GLU A 13 -9.84 -1.94 -10.24
N GLU A 14 -10.12 -2.25 -8.97
CA GLU A 14 -9.67 -1.44 -7.84
C GLU A 14 -8.15 -1.47 -7.72
N THR A 15 -7.54 -2.65 -7.92
CA THR A 15 -6.08 -2.81 -7.88
C THR A 15 -5.41 -1.89 -8.89
N ASP A 16 -5.89 -1.88 -10.13
CA ASP A 16 -5.35 -1.00 -11.17
C ASP A 16 -5.65 0.47 -10.89
N PHE A 17 -6.83 0.80 -10.34
CA PHE A 17 -7.16 2.17 -9.97
C PHE A 17 -6.18 2.77 -8.95
N PHE A 18 -5.83 2.02 -7.90
CA PHE A 18 -4.92 2.49 -6.85
C PHE A 18 -3.44 2.45 -7.26
N THR A 19 -3.07 1.63 -8.23
CA THR A 19 -1.67 1.48 -8.68
C THR A 19 -1.33 2.23 -9.96
N LYS A 20 -2.32 2.74 -10.72
CA LYS A 20 -2.10 3.45 -12.00
C LYS A 20 -1.15 4.63 -11.89
N GLU A 21 -1.10 5.27 -10.72
CA GLU A 21 -0.27 6.47 -10.53
C GLU A 21 1.19 6.11 -10.32
N PHE A 22 1.48 4.89 -9.87
CA PHE A 22 2.83 4.42 -9.53
C PHE A 22 3.43 3.60 -10.66
N SER A 23 4.41 4.18 -11.37
CA SER A 23 4.98 3.54 -12.59
C SER A 23 5.72 2.24 -12.28
N ASP A 24 6.32 2.14 -11.11
CA ASP A 24 7.10 1.00 -10.65
C ASP A 24 6.24 -0.17 -10.15
N LEU A 25 4.93 0.03 -9.96
CA LEU A 25 3.99 -1.04 -9.63
C LEU A 25 3.42 -1.76 -10.86
N GLN A 26 3.69 -1.29 -12.09
CA GLN A 26 3.18 -1.93 -13.31
C GLN A 26 4.02 -3.14 -13.76
N GLY A 27 5.24 -3.29 -13.23
CA GLY A 27 6.17 -4.36 -13.61
C GLY A 27 6.40 -5.42 -12.53
N ILE A 28 5.65 -5.39 -11.44
CA ILE A 28 5.80 -6.33 -10.32
C ILE A 28 4.74 -7.43 -10.36
N ASP A 29 4.98 -8.49 -9.58
CA ASP A 29 4.05 -9.60 -9.40
C ASP A 29 2.66 -9.13 -8.92
N ASP A 30 1.60 -9.74 -9.46
CA ASP A 30 0.20 -9.37 -9.19
C ASP A 30 -0.19 -9.49 -7.71
N VAL A 31 0.41 -10.44 -6.97
CA VAL A 31 0.19 -10.59 -5.52
C VAL A 31 0.82 -9.44 -4.76
N LEU A 32 1.99 -8.95 -5.18
CA LEU A 32 2.60 -7.76 -4.59
C LEU A 32 1.84 -6.49 -4.97
N LYS A 33 1.38 -6.38 -6.22
CA LYS A 33 0.59 -5.26 -6.74
C LYS A 33 -0.73 -5.12 -5.97
N SER A 34 -1.47 -6.21 -5.78
CA SER A 34 -2.73 -6.22 -5.00
C SER A 34 -2.52 -5.85 -3.53
N LYS A 35 -1.44 -6.32 -2.90
CA LYS A 35 -1.08 -5.92 -1.54
C LYS A 35 -0.71 -4.44 -1.43
N ALA A 36 0.06 -3.91 -2.38
CA ALA A 36 0.39 -2.50 -2.44
C ALA A 36 -0.88 -1.66 -2.62
N ALA A 37 -1.76 -2.05 -3.55
CA ALA A 37 -3.04 -1.40 -3.80
C ALA A 37 -3.92 -1.35 -2.54
N LEU A 38 -3.99 -2.43 -1.77
CA LEU A 38 -4.72 -2.46 -0.51
C LEU A 38 -4.15 -1.46 0.50
N LEU A 39 -2.83 -1.41 0.67
CA LEU A 39 -2.18 -0.47 1.59
C LEU A 39 -2.35 1.00 1.16
N ILE A 40 -2.42 1.24 -0.15
CA ILE A 40 -2.72 2.57 -0.73
C ILE A 40 -4.19 2.94 -0.48
N LYS A 41 -5.13 2.02 -0.74
CA LYS A 41 -6.57 2.19 -0.45
C LYS A 41 -6.82 2.55 1.01
N LEU A 42 -6.10 1.91 1.92
CA LEU A 42 -6.16 2.16 3.36
C LEU A 42 -5.44 3.44 3.79
N GLY A 43 -4.74 4.14 2.89
CA GLY A 43 -3.98 5.37 3.20
C GLY A 43 -2.73 5.13 4.04
N ILE A 44 -2.33 3.87 4.24
CA ILE A 44 -1.12 3.48 4.99
C ILE A 44 0.12 3.82 4.16
N PHE A 45 0.09 3.48 2.88
CA PHE A 45 1.10 3.82 1.88
C PHE A 45 0.63 4.98 1.02
N GLN A 46 1.52 5.96 0.83
CA GLN A 46 1.23 7.20 0.08
C GLN A 46 2.19 7.39 -1.10
N GLY A 47 3.13 6.45 -1.29
CA GLY A 47 4.24 6.61 -2.21
C GLY A 47 5.30 7.60 -1.73
N ARG A 48 6.33 7.73 -2.56
CA ARG A 48 7.45 8.65 -2.45
C ARG A 48 7.34 9.71 -3.55
N ASP A 49 8.39 10.51 -3.68
CA ASP A 49 8.49 11.51 -4.73
C ASP A 49 8.35 10.90 -6.14
N SER A 50 7.92 11.73 -7.08
CA SER A 50 7.83 11.39 -8.51
C SER A 50 6.93 10.20 -8.84
N ARG A 51 5.91 9.94 -8.01
CA ARG A 51 4.96 8.83 -8.19
C ARG A 51 5.62 7.45 -8.15
N LEU A 52 6.55 7.25 -7.22
CA LEU A 52 7.19 5.96 -6.99
C LEU A 52 6.71 5.34 -5.69
N MET A 53 6.54 4.02 -5.66
CA MET A 53 6.33 3.29 -4.41
C MET A 53 7.65 2.74 -3.85
N ALA A 54 8.57 2.40 -4.75
CA ALA A 54 9.85 1.75 -4.55
C ALA A 54 9.76 0.52 -3.60
N PRO A 55 9.06 -0.56 -4.03
CA PRO A 55 8.77 -1.73 -3.20
C PRO A 55 10.01 -2.57 -2.85
N GLY A 56 11.11 -2.43 -3.60
CA GLY A 56 12.39 -3.11 -3.35
C GLY A 56 13.37 -2.30 -2.49
N ASP A 57 13.08 -1.03 -2.21
CA ASP A 57 13.98 -0.16 -1.46
C ASP A 57 13.84 -0.35 0.05
N VAL A 58 14.92 -0.02 0.76
CA VAL A 58 14.91 0.03 2.22
C VAL A 58 14.07 1.20 2.72
N MET A 59 13.29 0.97 3.78
CA MET A 59 12.64 2.04 4.54
C MET A 59 13.55 2.53 5.66
N THR A 60 13.56 3.83 5.87
CA THR A 60 14.11 4.45 7.08
C THR A 60 13.28 4.06 8.30
N ARG A 61 13.89 4.15 9.49
CA ARG A 61 13.16 3.93 10.76
C ARG A 61 11.98 4.88 10.94
N GLY A 62 12.09 6.11 10.43
CA GLY A 62 11.03 7.12 10.48
C GLY A 62 9.84 6.73 9.61
N GLU A 63 10.09 6.30 8.37
CA GLU A 63 9.04 5.78 7.48
C GLU A 63 8.37 4.54 8.10
N ALA A 64 9.14 3.62 8.70
CA ALA A 64 8.60 2.43 9.36
C ALA A 64 7.67 2.79 10.51
N ALA A 65 8.09 3.70 11.38
CA ALA A 65 7.26 4.19 12.48
C ALA A 65 5.99 4.88 11.97
N ALA A 66 6.08 5.70 10.92
CA ALA A 66 4.93 6.38 10.33
C ALA A 66 3.91 5.40 9.73
N THR A 67 4.39 4.36 9.02
CA THR A 67 3.54 3.29 8.47
C THR A 67 2.79 2.55 9.58
N ILE A 68 3.50 2.15 10.64
CA ILE A 68 2.90 1.47 11.80
C ILE A 68 1.87 2.39 12.48
N PHE A 69 2.20 3.68 12.66
CA PHE A 69 1.30 4.65 13.28
C PHE A 69 0.00 4.82 12.49
N ARG A 70 0.07 4.94 11.15
CA ARG A 70 -1.12 5.02 10.29
C ARG A 70 -1.97 3.75 10.39
N MET A 71 -1.33 2.58 10.38
CA MET A 71 -2.02 1.31 10.55
C MET A 71 -2.76 1.25 11.89
N LEU A 72 -2.09 1.62 12.99
CA LEU A 72 -2.71 1.63 14.33
C LEU A 72 -3.89 2.59 14.41
N LYS A 73 -3.77 3.77 13.80
CA LYS A 73 -4.86 4.76 13.77
C LYS A 73 -6.15 4.18 13.16
N ILE A 74 -6.03 3.44 12.06
CA ILE A 74 -7.17 2.80 11.39
C ILE A 74 -7.83 1.73 12.27
N LEU A 75 -7.06 1.06 13.14
CA LEU A 75 -7.59 0.03 14.04
C LEU A 75 -8.29 0.61 15.27
N THR A 76 -8.06 1.89 15.58
CA THR A 76 -8.58 2.55 16.79
C THR A 76 -9.74 3.51 16.53
N GLU A 77 -10.05 3.80 15.27
CA GLU A 77 -11.17 4.64 14.81
C GLU A 77 -12.32 3.77 14.28
#